data_AF-A0A7J0ARR4-F1
#
_entry.id   AF-A0A7J0ARR4-F1
#
_cell.length_a   1.000
_cell.length_b   1.000
_cell.length_c   1.000
_cell.angle_alpha   90.00
_cell.angle_beta   90.00
_cell.angle_gamma   90.00
#
_symmetry.space_group_name_H-M   'P 1'
#
loop_
_entity.id
_entity.type
_entity.pdbx_description
1 polymer ?
#
loop_
_entity_poly.entity_id
_entity_poly.type
_entity_poly.pdbx_seq_one_letter_code
_entity_poly.pdbx_strand_id
1 'polypeptide(L)'
;MGRRLYSNLSNYVDDESNMAAYYEDRYVACDDSLVALMPENDNFRKFIIAERMVANGKFAAARNVLKKLMAELGPNSNIYGMTAFQLASVYKSDGDQTQYAAYLAKAAESDIVCNVREGFALPALAAWLYEQNEFAMAFRYINFALEEAYKGNARVRMVSMARWVPAIDEAYRCQISASRNEWLLFAAVSTTLFVALAVMTFFLFKQISKSRASQKALASTSRMKDAYIGNFIGLCSTYSEKYYSLLKLVDRKISSGQASELLKTIKSGKIGEGENEDFYKEIDSVVLTLYPDFVEKVNELLEPAERVRLKGGQLTPELRIYAFVRLGVSESTRIAKILNYSVNTVYAYRNRMRNRAIDREHFEENVLKIGIDDN
;
A
#
# COMPACT_ATOMS: atom_id res chain seq x y z
N MET A 1 58.85 -40.60 -7.92
CA MET A 1 58.56 -39.57 -8.96
C MET A 1 57.92 -40.19 -10.20
N GLY A 2 58.49 -41.27 -10.79
CA GLY A 2 57.94 -41.94 -11.96
C GLY A 2 56.48 -42.40 -11.84
N ARG A 3 56.11 -43.06 -10.73
CA ARG A 3 54.72 -43.48 -10.44
C ARG A 3 53.68 -42.35 -10.63
N ARG A 4 53.89 -41.22 -9.96
CA ARG A 4 52.96 -40.07 -10.04
C ARG A 4 52.92 -39.45 -11.44
N LEU A 5 54.06 -39.38 -12.12
CA LEU A 5 54.13 -38.87 -13.50
C LEU A 5 53.27 -39.72 -14.44
N TYR A 6 53.48 -41.04 -14.44
CA TYR A 6 52.75 -41.93 -15.33
C TYR A 6 51.26 -42.01 -14.99
N SER A 7 50.89 -41.96 -13.71
CA SER A 7 49.47 -41.86 -13.29
C SER A 7 48.81 -40.57 -13.79
N ASN A 8 49.48 -39.42 -13.67
CA ASN A 8 48.94 -38.15 -14.16
C ASN A 8 48.84 -38.12 -15.69
N LEU A 9 49.81 -38.71 -16.41
CA LEU A 9 49.77 -38.81 -17.86
C LEU A 9 48.67 -39.76 -18.34
N SER A 10 48.49 -40.91 -17.67
CA SER A 10 47.38 -41.84 -17.94
C SER A 10 46.03 -41.12 -17.83
N ASN A 11 45.79 -40.38 -16.74
CA ASN A 11 44.56 -39.60 -16.53
C ASN A 11 44.37 -38.40 -17.49
N TYR A 12 45.44 -37.95 -18.15
CA TYR A 12 45.39 -36.81 -19.08
C TYR A 12 45.00 -37.24 -20.49
N VAL A 13 45.37 -38.46 -20.89
CA VAL A 13 45.10 -39.00 -22.22
C VAL A 13 43.79 -39.76 -22.18
N ASP A 14 42.99 -39.70 -23.26
CA ASP A 14 41.74 -40.46 -23.35
C ASP A 14 41.99 -41.98 -23.28
N ASP A 15 41.09 -42.68 -22.58
CA ASP A 15 41.17 -44.11 -22.21
C ASP A 15 41.34 -45.08 -23.39
N GLU A 16 41.08 -44.65 -24.63
CA GLU A 16 41.15 -45.49 -25.84
C GLU A 16 42.47 -45.38 -26.63
N SER A 17 43.43 -44.58 -26.18
CA SER A 17 44.70 -44.43 -26.91
C SER A 17 45.73 -45.50 -26.54
N ASN A 18 46.58 -45.90 -27.50
CA ASN A 18 47.76 -46.74 -27.24
C ASN A 18 48.72 -46.11 -26.21
N MET A 19 48.64 -44.81 -25.99
CA MET A 19 49.45 -44.07 -25.02
C MET A 19 48.94 -44.26 -23.58
N ALA A 20 47.63 -44.39 -23.37
CA ALA A 20 47.04 -44.66 -22.05
C ALA A 20 47.53 -46.02 -21.51
N ALA A 21 47.45 -47.07 -22.33
CA ALA A 21 47.97 -48.39 -21.99
C ALA A 21 49.48 -48.36 -21.68
N TYR A 22 50.27 -47.64 -22.49
CA TYR A 22 51.70 -47.47 -22.23
C TYR A 22 52.00 -46.80 -20.89
N TYR A 23 51.27 -45.74 -20.54
CA TYR A 23 51.47 -45.06 -19.25
C TYR A 23 51.01 -45.90 -18.07
N GLU A 24 49.94 -46.66 -18.22
CA GLU A 24 49.48 -47.61 -17.20
C GLU A 24 50.51 -48.73 -16.96
N ASP A 25 51.07 -49.32 -18.01
CA ASP A 25 52.13 -50.33 -17.88
C ASP A 25 53.37 -49.78 -17.14
N ARG A 26 53.77 -48.54 -17.47
CA ARG A 26 54.87 -47.86 -16.79
C ARG A 26 54.55 -47.52 -15.33
N TYR A 27 53.30 -47.18 -15.05
CA TYR A 27 52.80 -46.97 -13.68
C TYR A 27 52.92 -48.26 -12.86
N VAL A 28 52.42 -49.38 -13.38
CA VAL A 28 52.48 -50.72 -12.75
C VAL A 28 53.92 -51.15 -12.51
N ALA A 29 54.82 -50.95 -13.48
CA ALA A 29 56.24 -51.29 -13.33
C ALA A 29 56.93 -50.47 -12.23
N CYS A 30 56.54 -49.19 -12.04
CA CYS A 30 57.02 -48.39 -10.92
C CYS A 30 56.54 -48.97 -9.58
N ASP A 31 55.28 -49.39 -9.50
CA ASP A 31 54.71 -49.99 -8.30
C ASP A 31 55.38 -51.32 -7.93
N ASP A 32 55.66 -52.19 -8.92
CA ASP A 32 56.38 -53.45 -8.69
C ASP A 32 57.76 -53.21 -8.08
N SER A 33 58.48 -52.24 -8.65
CA SER A 33 59.80 -51.85 -8.16
C SER A 33 59.73 -51.31 -6.73
N LEU A 34 58.74 -50.46 -6.43
CA LEU A 34 58.54 -49.91 -5.08
C LEU A 34 58.20 -50.99 -4.07
N VAL A 35 57.26 -51.90 -4.39
CA VAL A 35 56.83 -52.97 -3.48
C VAL A 35 57.98 -53.95 -3.17
N ALA A 36 58.86 -54.21 -4.14
CA ALA A 36 60.03 -55.08 -3.97
C ALA A 36 61.12 -54.47 -3.09
N LEU A 37 61.30 -53.14 -3.13
CA LEU A 37 62.36 -52.44 -2.41
C LEU A 37 61.94 -51.99 -1.00
N MET A 38 60.65 -51.92 -0.71
CA MET A 38 60.13 -51.37 0.54
C MET A 38 59.92 -52.44 1.63
N PRO A 39 60.17 -52.13 2.92
CA PRO A 39 59.93 -53.05 4.03
C PRO A 39 58.46 -53.46 4.14
N GLU A 40 58.19 -54.64 4.69
CA GLU A 40 56.82 -55.17 4.72
C GLU A 40 55.85 -54.35 5.58
N ASN A 41 56.36 -53.76 6.64
CA ASN A 41 55.59 -52.95 7.57
C ASN A 41 55.37 -51.51 7.10
N ASP A 42 55.95 -51.11 5.97
CA ASP A 42 55.82 -49.75 5.44
C ASP A 42 54.37 -49.46 5.00
N ASN A 43 53.82 -48.34 5.48
CA ASN A 43 52.43 -47.96 5.24
C ASN A 43 52.14 -47.63 3.78
N PHE A 44 53.12 -47.08 3.05
CA PHE A 44 52.98 -46.78 1.63
C PHE A 44 53.07 -48.06 0.78
N ARG A 45 53.91 -49.04 1.16
CA ARG A 45 53.89 -50.39 0.54
C ARG A 45 52.53 -51.05 0.70
N LYS A 46 51.96 -51.05 1.92
CA LYS A 46 50.62 -51.59 2.19
C LYS A 46 49.55 -50.88 1.33
N PHE A 47 49.65 -49.55 1.20
CA PHE A 47 48.75 -48.76 0.35
C PHE A 47 48.82 -49.18 -1.12
N ILE A 48 50.02 -49.27 -1.72
CA ILE A 48 50.18 -49.64 -3.14
C ILE A 48 49.56 -51.02 -3.42
N ILE A 49 49.80 -51.98 -2.54
CA ILE A 49 49.21 -53.33 -2.66
C ILE A 49 47.69 -53.26 -2.64
N ALA A 50 47.12 -52.48 -1.72
CA ALA A 50 45.67 -52.35 -1.59
C ALA A 50 45.04 -51.59 -2.77
N GLU A 51 45.67 -50.52 -3.25
CA GLU A 51 45.24 -49.78 -4.43
C GLU A 51 45.21 -50.68 -5.68
N ARG A 52 46.22 -51.53 -5.85
CA ARG A 52 46.23 -52.53 -6.93
C ARG A 52 45.12 -53.57 -6.77
N MET A 53 44.74 -53.93 -5.54
CA MET A 53 43.58 -54.80 -5.32
C MET A 53 42.28 -54.11 -5.77
N VAL A 54 42.13 -52.81 -5.51
CA VAL A 54 40.98 -52.01 -6.00
C VAL A 54 40.96 -51.99 -7.53
N ALA A 55 42.08 -51.67 -8.17
CA ALA A 55 42.19 -51.62 -9.63
C ALA A 55 41.84 -52.97 -10.31
N ASN A 56 42.19 -54.09 -9.67
CA ASN A 56 41.86 -55.44 -10.15
C ASN A 56 40.47 -55.95 -9.72
N GLY A 57 39.61 -55.08 -9.15
CA GLY A 57 38.26 -55.44 -8.72
C GLY A 57 38.18 -56.33 -7.47
N LYS A 58 39.29 -56.54 -6.74
CA LYS A 58 39.35 -57.33 -5.50
C LYS A 58 38.92 -56.49 -4.29
N PHE A 59 37.72 -55.92 -4.36
CA PHE A 59 37.22 -54.91 -3.42
C PHE A 59 37.13 -55.37 -1.96
N ALA A 60 36.70 -56.62 -1.71
CA ALA A 60 36.57 -57.14 -0.35
C ALA A 60 37.95 -57.28 0.35
N ALA A 61 38.95 -57.80 -0.37
CA ALA A 61 40.32 -57.91 0.14
C ALA A 61 40.94 -56.52 0.35
N ALA A 62 40.75 -55.61 -0.62
CA ALA A 62 41.21 -54.23 -0.51
C ALA A 62 40.61 -53.52 0.70
N ARG A 63 39.30 -53.68 0.94
CA ARG A 63 38.60 -53.05 2.08
C ARG A 63 39.24 -53.40 3.42
N ASN A 64 39.58 -54.67 3.63
CA ASN A 64 40.19 -55.14 4.87
C ASN A 64 41.56 -54.50 5.10
N VAL A 65 42.41 -54.46 4.06
CA VAL A 65 43.74 -53.84 4.14
C VAL A 65 43.63 -52.33 4.34
N LEU A 66 42.80 -51.65 3.56
CA LEU A 66 42.62 -50.19 3.62
C LEU A 66 42.02 -49.74 4.96
N LYS A 67 41.03 -50.46 5.51
CA LYS A 67 40.47 -50.13 6.83
C LYS A 67 41.51 -50.25 7.94
N LYS A 68 42.31 -51.32 7.93
CA LYS A 68 43.40 -51.50 8.88
C LYS A 68 44.44 -50.39 8.76
N LEU A 69 44.87 -50.10 7.53
CA LEU A 69 45.83 -49.03 7.24
C LEU A 69 45.31 -47.66 7.70
N MET A 70 44.04 -47.36 7.45
CA MET A 70 43.43 -46.09 7.86
C MET A 70 43.30 -45.96 9.37
N ALA A 71 43.13 -47.06 10.11
CA ALA A 71 43.10 -47.04 11.58
C ALA A 71 44.49 -46.79 12.20
N GLU A 72 45.56 -47.17 11.49
CA GLU A 72 46.95 -46.92 11.88
C GLU A 72 47.42 -45.48 11.54
N LEU A 73 46.67 -44.74 10.73
CA LEU A 73 47.03 -43.42 10.22
C LEU A 73 46.08 -42.32 10.73
N GLY A 74 46.61 -41.11 10.93
CA GLY A 74 45.81 -39.93 11.24
C GLY A 74 45.48 -39.08 9.99
N PRO A 75 44.49 -38.17 10.06
CA PRO A 75 44.10 -37.28 8.95
C PRO A 75 45.22 -36.38 8.40
N ASN A 76 46.26 -36.12 9.20
CA ASN A 76 47.43 -35.31 8.83
C ASN A 76 48.46 -36.09 7.99
N SER A 77 48.15 -37.33 7.59
CA SER A 77 48.98 -38.14 6.70
C SER A 77 48.40 -38.15 5.30
N ASN A 78 49.21 -37.83 4.29
CA ASN A 78 48.77 -37.94 2.88
C ASN A 78 48.31 -39.39 2.56
N ILE A 79 48.94 -40.40 3.15
CA ILE A 79 48.55 -41.81 2.96
C ILE A 79 47.14 -42.06 3.51
N TYR A 80 46.71 -41.36 4.57
CA TYR A 80 45.33 -41.42 5.06
C TYR A 80 44.35 -40.92 4.00
N GLY A 81 44.60 -39.75 3.42
CA GLY A 81 43.77 -39.19 2.35
C GLY A 81 43.68 -40.11 1.13
N MET A 82 44.82 -40.65 0.67
CA MET A 82 44.87 -41.63 -0.42
C MET A 82 44.10 -42.92 -0.07
N THR A 83 44.23 -43.42 1.16
CA THR A 83 43.54 -44.62 1.63
C THR A 83 42.02 -44.40 1.71
N ALA A 84 41.59 -43.23 2.19
CA ALA A 84 40.19 -42.84 2.23
C ALA A 84 39.59 -42.76 0.82
N PHE A 85 40.32 -42.20 -0.14
CA PHE A 85 39.88 -42.15 -1.54
C PHE A 85 39.72 -43.54 -2.17
N GLN A 86 40.63 -44.47 -1.87
CA GLN A 86 40.50 -45.86 -2.31
C GLN A 86 39.33 -46.59 -1.64
N LEU A 87 39.07 -46.33 -0.35
CA LEU A 87 37.86 -46.83 0.32
C LEU A 87 36.59 -46.28 -0.30
N ALA A 88 36.57 -45.00 -0.69
CA ALA A 88 35.44 -44.43 -1.42
C ALA A 88 35.19 -45.23 -2.72
N SER A 89 36.23 -45.53 -3.49
CA SER A 89 36.12 -46.33 -4.72
C SER A 89 35.57 -47.75 -4.46
N VAL A 90 35.95 -48.37 -3.34
CA VAL A 90 35.39 -49.64 -2.88
C VAL A 90 33.91 -49.53 -2.55
N TYR A 91 33.48 -48.53 -1.77
CA TYR A 91 32.06 -48.38 -1.43
C TYR A 91 31.20 -47.97 -2.63
N LYS A 92 31.78 -47.25 -3.60
CA LYS A 92 31.15 -46.98 -4.88
C LYS A 92 30.83 -48.28 -5.63
N SER A 93 31.75 -49.26 -5.65
CA SER A 93 31.50 -50.54 -6.31
C SER A 93 30.52 -51.44 -5.55
N ASP A 94 30.40 -51.27 -4.24
CA ASP A 94 29.34 -51.92 -3.43
C ASP A 94 27.95 -51.31 -3.63
N GLY A 95 27.85 -50.13 -4.29
CA GLY A 95 26.61 -49.35 -4.39
C GLY A 95 26.26 -48.54 -3.14
N ASP A 96 27.12 -48.52 -2.13
CA ASP A 96 26.93 -47.74 -0.90
C ASP A 96 27.32 -46.27 -1.13
N GLN A 97 26.37 -45.49 -1.64
CA GLN A 97 26.55 -44.08 -1.97
C GLN A 97 26.85 -43.21 -0.75
N THR A 98 26.28 -43.56 0.42
CA THR A 98 26.51 -42.80 1.66
C THR A 98 27.94 -42.94 2.12
N GLN A 99 28.48 -44.16 2.15
CA GLN A 99 29.87 -44.38 2.51
C GLN A 99 30.81 -43.86 1.43
N TYR A 100 30.46 -43.99 0.15
CA TYR A 100 31.22 -43.36 -0.93
C TYR A 100 31.45 -41.86 -0.67
N ALA A 101 30.37 -41.10 -0.45
CA ALA A 101 30.46 -39.67 -0.17
C ALA A 101 31.21 -39.38 1.14
N ALA A 102 30.97 -40.15 2.21
CA ALA A 102 31.64 -39.96 3.49
C ALA A 102 33.16 -40.16 3.40
N TYR A 103 33.62 -41.15 2.63
CA TYR A 103 35.05 -41.39 2.44
C TYR A 103 35.69 -40.40 1.46
N LEU A 104 34.96 -39.90 0.46
CA LEU A 104 35.39 -38.76 -0.34
C LEU A 104 35.59 -37.50 0.52
N ALA A 105 34.67 -37.23 1.46
CA ALA A 105 34.81 -36.10 2.37
C ALA A 105 36.05 -36.22 3.27
N LYS A 106 36.30 -37.40 3.85
CA LYS A 106 37.52 -37.67 4.65
C LYS A 106 38.80 -37.50 3.84
N ALA A 107 38.80 -37.95 2.59
CA ALA A 107 39.93 -37.78 1.69
C ALA A 107 40.16 -36.30 1.36
N ALA A 108 39.09 -35.55 1.06
CA ALA A 108 39.16 -34.11 0.80
C ALA A 108 39.64 -33.31 2.02
N GLU A 109 39.18 -33.66 3.21
CA GLU A 109 39.64 -33.06 4.47
C GLU A 109 41.14 -33.30 4.68
N SER A 110 41.60 -34.53 4.51
CA SER A 110 43.02 -34.88 4.60
C SER A 110 43.86 -34.16 3.54
N ASP A 111 43.37 -34.03 2.31
CA ASP A 111 44.02 -33.26 1.24
C ASP A 111 44.21 -31.79 1.66
N ILE A 112 43.18 -31.15 2.23
CA ILE A 112 43.25 -29.77 2.72
C ILE A 112 44.25 -29.65 3.88
N VAL A 113 44.17 -30.53 4.87
CA VAL A 113 45.06 -30.53 6.05
C VAL A 113 46.52 -30.77 5.65
N CYS A 114 46.76 -31.65 4.67
CA CYS A 114 48.09 -31.96 4.16
C CYS A 114 48.57 -31.00 3.06
N ASN A 115 47.79 -29.97 2.71
CA ASN A 115 48.06 -29.03 1.61
C ASN A 115 48.32 -29.74 0.25
N VAL A 116 47.56 -30.80 -0.03
CA VAL A 116 47.56 -31.53 -1.30
C VAL A 116 46.62 -30.81 -2.28
N ARG A 117 47.21 -29.99 -3.14
CA ARG A 117 46.47 -29.15 -4.11
C ARG A 117 46.02 -29.89 -5.38
N GLU A 118 46.54 -31.09 -5.58
CA GLU A 118 46.22 -31.95 -6.73
C GLU A 118 45.25 -33.09 -6.33
N GLY A 119 44.39 -32.89 -5.32
CA GLY A 119 43.45 -33.90 -4.77
C GLY A 119 42.23 -34.21 -5.65
N PHE A 120 41.77 -35.48 -5.70
CA PHE A 120 40.65 -35.94 -6.57
C PHE A 120 39.35 -36.02 -5.79
N ALA A 121 39.46 -36.10 -4.46
CA ALA A 121 38.36 -36.35 -3.57
C ALA A 121 37.31 -35.23 -3.59
N LEU A 122 37.75 -33.97 -3.47
CA LEU A 122 36.82 -32.83 -3.44
C LEU A 122 36.09 -32.61 -4.78
N PRO A 123 36.77 -32.65 -5.95
CA PRO A 123 36.09 -32.66 -7.24
C PRO A 123 35.09 -33.82 -7.41
N ALA A 124 35.47 -35.04 -7.00
CA ALA A 124 34.57 -36.20 -7.08
C ALA A 124 33.36 -36.03 -6.14
N LEU A 125 33.56 -35.43 -4.97
CA LEU A 125 32.47 -35.11 -4.04
C LEU A 125 31.54 -34.04 -4.62
N ALA A 126 32.09 -33.05 -5.33
CA ALA A 126 31.28 -32.06 -6.05
C ALA A 126 30.41 -32.70 -7.14
N ALA A 127 30.96 -33.65 -7.90
CA ALA A 127 30.21 -34.41 -8.89
C ALA A 127 29.10 -35.26 -8.25
N TRP A 128 29.39 -35.92 -7.13
CA TRP A 128 28.38 -36.66 -6.37
C TRP A 128 27.26 -35.75 -5.85
N LEU A 129 27.62 -34.59 -5.27
CA LEU A 129 26.63 -33.61 -4.80
C LEU A 129 25.75 -33.08 -5.93
N TYR A 130 26.32 -32.90 -7.13
CA TYR A 130 25.55 -32.55 -8.32
C TYR A 130 24.52 -33.63 -8.66
N GLU A 131 24.88 -34.91 -8.62
CA GLU A 131 23.94 -36.03 -8.81
C GLU A 131 22.84 -36.06 -7.73
N GLN A 132 23.12 -35.57 -6.52
CA GLN A 132 22.15 -35.43 -5.43
C GLN A 132 21.29 -34.15 -5.52
N ASN A 133 21.43 -33.35 -6.59
CA ASN A 133 20.79 -32.03 -6.75
C ASN A 133 21.23 -30.96 -5.72
N GLU A 134 22.35 -31.17 -5.03
CA GLU A 134 22.95 -30.21 -4.11
C GLU A 134 23.86 -29.22 -4.87
N PHE A 135 23.27 -28.50 -5.83
CA PHE A 135 24.01 -27.70 -6.81
C PHE A 135 24.86 -26.60 -6.19
N ALA A 136 24.38 -25.94 -5.13
CA ALA A 136 25.12 -24.87 -4.45
C ALA A 136 26.41 -25.40 -3.80
N MET A 137 26.35 -26.56 -3.14
CA MET A 137 27.53 -27.18 -2.55
C MET A 137 28.48 -27.74 -3.61
N ALA A 138 27.94 -28.40 -4.64
CA ALA A 138 28.71 -28.87 -5.79
C ALA A 138 29.49 -27.71 -6.44
N PHE A 139 28.81 -26.59 -6.72
CA PHE A 139 29.41 -25.38 -7.29
C PHE A 139 30.52 -24.82 -6.40
N ARG A 140 30.29 -24.75 -5.08
CA ARG A 140 31.31 -24.27 -4.13
C ARG A 140 32.55 -25.18 -4.12
N TYR A 141 32.35 -26.50 -4.09
CA TYR A 141 33.43 -27.47 -3.96
C TYR A 141 34.27 -27.56 -5.24
N ILE A 142 33.65 -27.57 -6.42
CA ILE A 142 34.38 -27.64 -7.68
C ILE A 142 35.21 -26.37 -7.92
N ASN A 143 34.66 -25.19 -7.62
CA ASN A 143 35.39 -23.93 -7.78
C ASN A 143 36.55 -23.80 -6.78
N PHE A 144 36.35 -24.22 -5.53
CA PHE A 144 37.43 -24.26 -4.55
C PHE A 144 38.56 -25.20 -4.99
N ALA A 145 38.22 -26.41 -5.45
CA ALA A 145 39.22 -27.37 -5.93
C ALA A 145 39.97 -26.85 -7.18
N LEU A 146 39.29 -26.16 -8.08
CA LEU A 146 39.90 -25.54 -9.26
C LEU A 146 40.87 -24.42 -8.87
N GLU A 147 40.49 -23.58 -7.90
CA GLU A 147 41.34 -22.50 -7.39
C GLU A 147 42.61 -23.05 -6.70
N GLU A 148 42.48 -24.11 -5.89
CA GLU A 148 43.62 -24.75 -5.24
C GLU A 148 44.55 -25.43 -6.27
N ALA A 149 43.99 -26.13 -7.27
CA ALA A 149 44.77 -26.71 -8.35
C ALA A 149 45.53 -25.63 -9.15
N TYR A 150 44.90 -24.47 -9.39
CA TYR A 150 45.54 -23.32 -10.02
C TYR A 150 46.70 -22.77 -9.18
N LYS A 151 46.50 -22.52 -7.88
CA LYS A 151 47.56 -22.08 -6.96
C LYS A 151 48.68 -23.12 -6.81
N GLY A 152 48.35 -24.40 -6.97
CA GLY A 152 49.30 -25.52 -6.95
C GLY A 152 50.03 -25.77 -8.26
N ASN A 153 49.71 -25.02 -9.33
CA ASN A 153 50.20 -25.25 -10.69
C ASN A 153 49.93 -26.70 -11.18
N ALA A 154 48.84 -27.32 -10.71
CA ALA A 154 48.41 -28.68 -11.05
C ALA A 154 47.60 -28.68 -12.36
N ARG A 155 48.25 -28.31 -13.46
CA ARG A 155 47.58 -28.04 -14.76
C ARG A 155 46.79 -29.23 -15.31
N VAL A 156 47.34 -30.44 -15.21
CA VAL A 156 46.64 -31.67 -15.62
C VAL A 156 45.32 -31.81 -14.85
N ARG A 157 45.34 -31.51 -13.55
CA ARG A 157 44.12 -31.59 -12.73
C ARG A 157 43.10 -30.53 -13.04
N MET A 158 43.52 -29.31 -13.31
CA MET A 158 42.59 -28.26 -13.74
C MET A 158 41.80 -28.69 -14.97
N VAL A 159 42.49 -29.27 -15.98
CA VAL A 159 41.84 -29.81 -17.19
C VAL A 159 40.86 -30.93 -16.83
N SER A 160 41.28 -31.89 -16.00
CA SER A 160 40.40 -32.98 -15.55
C SER A 160 39.21 -32.51 -14.71
N MET A 161 39.27 -31.37 -14.02
CA MET A 161 38.15 -30.80 -13.25
C MET A 161 37.22 -29.96 -14.14
N ALA A 162 37.76 -29.28 -15.15
CA ALA A 162 37.03 -28.36 -16.03
C ALA A 162 35.85 -29.02 -16.76
N ARG A 163 35.89 -30.35 -16.98
CA ARG A 163 34.77 -31.10 -17.58
C ARG A 163 33.48 -31.06 -16.77
N TRP A 164 33.55 -30.89 -15.44
CA TRP A 164 32.37 -30.84 -14.57
C TRP A 164 31.84 -29.43 -14.33
N VAL A 165 32.69 -28.42 -14.49
CA VAL A 165 32.36 -27.02 -14.14
C VAL A 165 31.14 -26.50 -14.91
N PRO A 166 31.01 -26.67 -16.25
CA PRO A 166 29.87 -26.12 -16.99
C PRO A 166 28.52 -26.67 -16.52
N ALA A 167 28.42 -27.99 -16.36
CA ALA A 167 27.17 -28.64 -15.94
C ALA A 167 26.75 -28.21 -14.52
N ILE A 168 27.71 -28.07 -13.61
CA ILE A 168 27.47 -27.61 -12.24
C ILE A 168 27.08 -26.12 -12.21
N ASP A 169 27.78 -25.25 -12.96
CA ASP A 169 27.46 -23.82 -13.06
C ASP A 169 26.06 -23.60 -13.64
N GLU A 170 25.71 -24.30 -14.73
CA GLU A 170 24.40 -24.20 -15.36
C GLU A 170 23.28 -24.63 -14.41
N ALA A 171 23.42 -25.77 -13.73
CA ALA A 171 22.42 -26.24 -12.77
C ALA A 171 22.25 -25.28 -11.58
N TYR A 172 23.35 -24.73 -11.04
CA TYR A 172 23.31 -23.75 -9.97
C TYR A 172 22.59 -22.45 -10.41
N ARG A 173 22.90 -21.94 -11.61
CA ARG A 173 22.22 -20.76 -12.18
C ARG A 173 20.73 -21.01 -12.41
N CYS A 174 20.38 -22.19 -12.91
CA CYS A 174 19.00 -22.56 -13.14
C CYS A 174 18.21 -22.56 -11.82
N GLN A 175 18.75 -23.17 -10.76
CA GLN A 175 18.16 -23.16 -9.41
C GLN A 175 17.94 -21.73 -8.87
N ILE A 176 18.95 -20.86 -8.98
CA ILE A 176 18.82 -19.45 -8.54
C ILE A 176 17.75 -18.72 -9.36
N SER A 177 17.73 -18.91 -10.68
CA SER A 177 16.80 -18.21 -11.56
C SER A 177 15.35 -18.63 -11.33
N ALA A 178 15.10 -19.92 -11.10
CA ALA A 178 13.79 -20.45 -10.78
C ALA A 178 13.26 -19.84 -9.48
N SER A 179 14.07 -19.87 -8.41
CA SER A 179 13.69 -19.25 -7.13
C SER A 179 13.45 -17.74 -7.26
N ARG A 180 14.30 -17.02 -8.01
CA ARG A 180 14.13 -15.57 -8.23
C ARG A 180 12.80 -15.23 -8.90
N ASN A 181 12.34 -16.03 -9.87
CA ASN A 181 11.08 -15.76 -10.57
C ASN A 181 9.86 -15.89 -9.64
N GLU A 182 9.85 -16.84 -8.71
CA GLU A 182 8.77 -16.98 -7.71
C GLU A 182 8.66 -15.74 -6.82
N TRP A 183 9.80 -15.23 -6.33
CA TRP A 183 9.85 -14.02 -5.51
C TRP A 183 9.40 -12.76 -6.28
N LEU A 184 9.75 -12.64 -7.56
CA LEU A 184 9.33 -11.52 -8.40
C LEU A 184 7.79 -11.49 -8.59
N LEU A 185 7.16 -12.65 -8.78
CA LEU A 185 5.71 -12.74 -8.88
C LEU A 185 5.02 -12.28 -7.59
N PHE A 186 5.49 -12.77 -6.44
CA PHE A 186 4.97 -12.36 -5.13
C PHE A 186 5.10 -10.84 -4.90
N ALA A 187 6.27 -10.28 -5.24
CA ALA A 187 6.50 -8.84 -5.13
C ALA A 187 5.54 -8.02 -6.01
N ALA A 188 5.33 -8.43 -7.26
CA ALA A 188 4.43 -7.75 -8.18
C ALA A 188 2.97 -7.73 -7.69
N VAL A 189 2.48 -8.86 -7.16
CA VAL A 189 1.12 -8.96 -6.58
C VAL A 189 1.00 -8.06 -5.36
N SER A 190 1.98 -8.09 -4.45
CA SER A 190 2.01 -7.26 -3.25
C SER A 190 1.97 -5.77 -3.60
N THR A 191 2.81 -5.31 -4.53
CA THR A 191 2.82 -3.91 -4.99
C THR A 191 1.48 -3.50 -5.58
N THR A 192 0.87 -4.36 -6.39
CA THR A 192 -0.46 -4.08 -6.98
C THR A 192 -1.52 -3.91 -5.90
N LEU A 193 -1.50 -4.75 -4.86
CA LEU A 193 -2.43 -4.66 -3.74
C LEU A 193 -2.25 -3.35 -2.95
N PHE A 194 -1.01 -2.94 -2.70
CA PHE A 194 -0.70 -1.69 -2.01
C PHE A 194 -1.18 -0.47 -2.80
N VAL A 195 -0.99 -0.46 -4.11
CA VAL A 195 -1.50 0.61 -4.98
C VAL A 195 -3.03 0.66 -4.96
N ALA A 196 -3.70 -0.50 -5.07
CA ALA A 196 -5.16 -0.57 -4.99
C ALA A 196 -5.70 -0.04 -3.64
N LEU A 197 -5.04 -0.40 -2.53
CA LEU A 197 -5.37 0.09 -1.20
C LEU A 197 -5.18 1.61 -1.08
N ALA A 198 -4.09 2.15 -1.62
CA ALA A 198 -3.83 3.59 -1.62
C ALA A 198 -4.88 4.36 -2.42
N VAL A 199 -5.25 3.85 -3.61
CA VAL A 199 -6.30 4.43 -4.46
C VAL A 199 -7.65 4.40 -3.74
N MET A 200 -8.04 3.26 -3.18
CA MET A 200 -9.29 3.14 -2.41
C MET A 200 -9.32 4.13 -1.23
N THR A 201 -8.23 4.23 -0.48
CA THR A 201 -8.10 5.14 0.66
C THR A 201 -8.25 6.60 0.21
N PHE A 202 -7.63 7.00 -0.91
CA PHE A 202 -7.79 8.33 -1.49
C PHE A 202 -9.26 8.63 -1.85
N PHE A 203 -9.96 7.68 -2.46
CA PHE A 203 -11.39 7.84 -2.77
C PHE A 203 -12.25 7.99 -1.51
N LEU A 204 -11.98 7.20 -0.45
CA LEU A 204 -12.69 7.33 0.83
C LEU A 204 -12.47 8.70 1.47
N PHE A 205 -11.24 9.23 1.47
CA PHE A 205 -10.96 10.57 1.96
C PHE A 205 -11.73 11.65 1.19
N LYS A 206 -11.77 11.55 -0.14
CA LYS A 206 -12.54 12.47 -0.99
C LYS A 206 -14.04 12.39 -0.70
N GLN A 207 -14.58 11.18 -0.50
CA GLN A 207 -15.99 10.95 -0.18
C GLN A 207 -16.37 11.53 1.19
N ILE A 208 -15.54 11.31 2.22
CA ILE A 208 -15.76 11.86 3.56
C ILE A 208 -15.75 13.39 3.54
N SER A 209 -14.83 14.01 2.79
CA SER A 209 -14.78 15.48 2.65
C SER A 209 -16.08 16.03 2.04
N LYS A 210 -16.56 15.41 0.95
CA LYS A 210 -17.83 15.79 0.31
C LYS A 210 -19.02 15.64 1.27
N SER A 211 -19.08 14.52 2.00
CA SER A 211 -20.16 14.27 2.98
C SER A 211 -20.19 15.30 4.11
N ARG A 212 -19.01 15.75 4.59
CA ARG A 212 -18.91 16.77 5.64
C ARG A 212 -19.37 18.15 5.16
N ALA A 213 -19.11 18.49 3.90
CA ALA A 213 -19.57 19.75 3.31
C ALA A 213 -21.11 19.82 3.26
N SER A 214 -21.76 18.75 2.79
CA SER A 214 -23.22 18.68 2.74
C SER A 214 -23.87 18.74 4.13
N GLN A 215 -23.27 18.10 5.15
CA GLN A 215 -23.76 18.18 6.53
C GLN A 215 -23.68 19.61 7.11
N LYS A 216 -22.60 20.34 6.82
CA LYS A 216 -22.46 21.74 7.28
C LYS A 216 -23.51 22.66 6.65
N ALA A 217 -23.79 22.52 5.36
CA ALA A 217 -24.81 23.30 4.66
C ALA A 217 -26.21 23.04 5.24
N LEU A 218 -26.56 21.78 5.51
CA LEU A 218 -27.82 21.43 6.16
C LEU A 218 -27.92 22.03 7.57
N ALA A 219 -26.84 22.02 8.34
CA ALA A 219 -26.81 22.60 9.68
C ALA A 219 -27.01 24.12 9.68
N SER A 220 -26.48 24.86 8.69
CA SER A 220 -26.70 26.30 8.57
C SER A 220 -28.15 26.64 8.19
N THR A 221 -28.76 25.88 7.27
CA THR A 221 -30.18 26.08 6.91
C THR A 221 -31.11 25.81 8.10
N SER A 222 -30.84 24.78 8.91
CA SER A 222 -31.63 24.50 10.13
C SER A 222 -31.54 25.64 11.15
N ARG A 223 -30.34 26.20 11.39
CA ARG A 223 -30.18 27.35 12.30
C ARG A 223 -30.96 28.58 11.86
N MET A 224 -31.01 28.84 10.55
CA MET A 224 -31.84 29.92 10.02
C MET A 224 -33.32 29.64 10.32
N LYS A 225 -33.83 28.44 10.03
CA LYS A 225 -35.20 27.99 10.36
C LYS A 225 -35.57 28.20 11.83
N ASP A 226 -34.67 27.85 12.75
CA ASP A 226 -34.90 28.04 14.19
C ASP A 226 -35.01 29.53 14.57
N ALA A 227 -34.21 30.40 13.94
CA ALA A 227 -34.33 31.86 14.13
C ALA A 227 -35.66 32.43 13.61
N TYR A 228 -36.20 31.93 12.49
CA TYR A 228 -37.55 32.30 12.01
C TYR A 228 -38.62 31.97 13.05
N ILE A 229 -38.56 30.76 13.64
CA ILE A 229 -39.51 30.32 14.66
C ILE A 229 -39.39 31.19 15.91
N GLY A 230 -38.16 31.48 16.37
CA GLY A 230 -37.91 32.35 17.52
C GLY A 230 -38.50 33.75 17.35
N ASN A 231 -38.26 34.40 16.21
CA ASN A 231 -38.80 35.74 15.92
C ASN A 231 -40.34 35.73 15.82
N PHE A 232 -40.92 34.71 15.19
CA PHE A 232 -42.37 34.57 15.11
C PHE A 232 -43.03 34.41 16.48
N ILE A 233 -42.46 33.56 17.34
CA ILE A 233 -42.95 33.37 18.72
C ILE A 233 -42.84 34.68 19.53
N GLY A 234 -41.73 35.42 19.36
CA GLY A 234 -41.56 36.74 19.98
C GLY A 234 -42.67 37.72 19.60
N LEU A 235 -43.00 37.82 18.30
CA LEU A 235 -44.09 38.66 17.80
C LEU A 235 -45.45 38.24 18.40
N CYS A 236 -45.75 36.93 18.43
CA CYS A 236 -46.97 36.44 19.05
C CYS A 236 -47.06 36.82 20.54
N SER A 237 -45.95 36.79 21.27
CA SER A 237 -45.89 37.21 22.68
C SER A 237 -46.21 38.70 22.84
N THR A 238 -45.54 39.57 22.06
CA THR A 238 -45.77 41.02 22.09
C THR A 238 -47.21 41.38 21.75
N TYR A 239 -47.82 40.72 20.76
CA TYR A 239 -49.22 40.95 20.40
C TYR A 239 -50.21 40.41 21.42
N SER A 240 -49.90 39.26 22.04
CA SER A 240 -50.68 38.72 23.15
C SER A 240 -50.72 39.71 24.31
N GLU A 241 -49.58 40.28 24.70
CA GLU A 241 -49.49 41.32 25.75
C GLU A 241 -50.30 42.58 25.41
N LYS A 242 -50.23 43.05 24.15
CA LYS A 242 -51.04 44.18 23.68
C LYS A 242 -52.55 43.88 23.74
N TYR A 243 -52.96 42.69 23.32
CA TYR A 243 -54.35 42.26 23.39
C TYR A 243 -54.86 42.19 24.84
N TYR A 244 -54.08 41.62 25.76
CA TYR A 244 -54.42 41.63 27.18
C TYR A 244 -54.51 43.04 27.76
N SER A 245 -53.61 43.94 27.33
CA SER A 245 -53.63 45.34 27.75
C SER A 245 -54.90 46.05 27.28
N LEU A 246 -55.36 45.77 26.05
CA LEU A 246 -56.63 46.28 25.53
C LEU A 246 -57.82 45.74 26.33
N LEU A 247 -57.88 44.44 26.60
CA LEU A 247 -58.94 43.84 27.43
C LEU A 247 -59.01 44.50 28.81
N LYS A 248 -57.86 44.73 29.45
CA LYS A 248 -57.78 45.41 30.75
C LYS A 248 -58.24 46.87 30.69
N LEU A 249 -57.93 47.57 29.61
CA LEU A 249 -58.39 48.95 29.39
C LEU A 249 -59.91 48.99 29.23
N VAL A 250 -60.46 48.09 28.42
CA VAL A 250 -61.91 47.95 28.18
C VAL A 250 -62.63 47.64 29.49
N ASP A 251 -62.17 46.61 30.22
CA ASP A 251 -62.72 46.21 31.52
C ASP A 251 -62.74 47.38 32.51
N ARG A 252 -61.61 48.08 32.66
CA ARG A 252 -61.49 49.24 33.55
C ARG A 252 -62.45 50.37 33.17
N LYS A 253 -62.55 50.70 31.88
CA LYS A 253 -63.40 51.81 31.39
C LYS A 253 -64.89 51.50 31.48
N ILE A 254 -65.28 50.24 31.29
CA ILE A 254 -66.66 49.79 31.47
C ILE A 254 -67.02 49.79 32.97
N SER A 255 -66.18 49.19 33.80
CA SER A 255 -66.41 49.07 35.25
C SER A 255 -66.47 50.42 35.97
N SER A 256 -65.80 51.46 35.45
CA SER A 256 -65.85 52.83 35.99
C SER A 256 -66.99 53.69 35.45
N GLY A 257 -67.90 53.14 34.64
CA GLY A 257 -69.01 53.89 34.03
C GLY A 257 -68.59 54.81 32.87
N GLN A 258 -67.34 54.74 32.41
CA GLN A 258 -66.76 55.56 31.34
C GLN A 258 -67.02 54.99 29.93
N ALA A 259 -68.13 54.27 29.74
CA ALA A 259 -68.44 53.59 28.47
C ALA A 259 -68.59 54.57 27.29
N SER A 260 -69.16 55.75 27.52
CA SER A 260 -69.32 56.80 26.49
C SER A 260 -67.97 57.37 26.02
N GLU A 261 -67.00 57.50 26.94
CA GLU A 261 -65.63 57.95 26.65
C GLU A 261 -64.84 56.87 25.89
N LEU A 262 -64.99 55.60 26.29
CA LEU A 262 -64.41 54.46 25.57
C LEU A 262 -64.94 54.41 24.13
N LEU A 263 -66.26 54.53 23.94
CA LEU A 263 -66.87 54.56 22.62
C LEU A 263 -66.37 55.73 21.77
N LYS A 264 -66.19 56.92 22.37
CA LYS A 264 -65.62 58.09 21.71
C LYS A 264 -64.16 57.83 21.31
N THR A 265 -63.38 57.17 22.17
CA THR A 265 -61.98 56.83 21.92
C THR A 265 -61.86 55.83 20.77
N ILE A 266 -62.66 54.75 20.77
CA ILE A 266 -62.72 53.76 19.68
C ILE A 266 -63.14 54.42 18.37
N LYS A 267 -64.23 55.22 18.37
CA LYS A 267 -64.72 55.91 17.16
C LYS A 267 -63.76 56.96 16.62
N SER A 268 -62.92 57.54 17.47
CA SER A 268 -61.90 58.50 17.06
C SER A 268 -60.65 57.86 16.44
N GLY A 269 -60.54 56.53 16.36
CA GLY A 269 -59.37 55.84 15.82
C GLY A 269 -58.11 55.91 16.70
N LYS A 270 -58.17 56.63 17.83
CA LYS A 270 -57.04 56.79 18.77
C LYS A 270 -56.53 55.47 19.36
N ILE A 271 -57.40 54.46 19.44
CA ILE A 271 -57.00 53.07 19.71
C ILE A 271 -56.62 52.48 18.34
N GLY A 272 -55.34 52.58 17.96
CA GLY A 272 -54.81 51.96 16.74
C GLY A 272 -53.90 52.86 15.87
N GLU A 273 -54.01 54.19 15.94
CA GLU A 273 -53.19 55.09 15.09
C GLU A 273 -51.67 54.91 15.29
N GLY A 274 -51.20 54.79 16.54
CA GLY A 274 -49.78 54.50 16.84
C GLY A 274 -49.41 53.02 16.69
N GLU A 275 -50.39 52.11 16.71
CA GLU A 275 -50.14 50.66 16.65
C GLU A 275 -49.71 50.22 15.25
N ASN A 276 -50.15 50.92 14.21
CA ASN A 276 -49.73 50.67 12.83
C ASN A 276 -48.25 50.99 12.61
N GLU A 277 -47.74 52.09 13.17
CA GLU A 277 -46.31 52.43 13.03
C GLU A 277 -45.41 51.46 13.80
N ASP A 278 -45.82 51.05 15.00
CA ASP A 278 -45.09 50.06 15.78
C ASP A 278 -45.09 48.69 15.09
N PHE A 279 -46.23 48.29 14.51
CA PHE A 279 -46.33 47.07 13.72
C PHE A 279 -45.37 47.09 12.52
N TYR A 280 -45.30 48.21 11.80
CA TYR A 280 -44.39 48.34 10.68
C TYR A 280 -42.92 48.29 11.10
N LYS A 281 -42.55 48.92 12.23
CA LYS A 281 -41.17 48.84 12.76
C LYS A 281 -40.78 47.41 13.12
N GLU A 282 -41.69 46.66 13.73
CA GLU A 282 -41.45 45.26 14.07
C GLU A 282 -41.29 44.38 12.83
N ILE A 283 -42.16 44.54 11.82
CA ILE A 283 -42.00 43.83 10.55
C ILE A 283 -40.67 44.18 9.90
N ASP A 284 -40.35 45.47 9.79
CA ASP A 284 -39.13 45.94 9.15
C ASP A 284 -37.89 45.36 9.85
N SER A 285 -37.88 45.38 11.19
CA SER A 285 -36.81 44.78 12.02
C SER A 285 -36.67 43.28 11.77
N VAL A 286 -37.78 42.53 11.78
CA VAL A 286 -37.78 41.09 11.55
C VAL A 286 -37.32 40.75 10.13
N VAL A 287 -37.82 41.46 9.11
CA VAL A 287 -37.42 41.25 7.71
C VAL A 287 -35.93 41.52 7.51
N LEU A 288 -35.42 42.63 8.04
CA LEU A 288 -33.99 42.99 7.92
C LEU A 288 -33.08 42.10 8.77
N THR A 289 -33.59 41.50 9.83
CA THR A 289 -32.84 40.49 10.61
C THR A 289 -32.78 39.16 9.87
N LEU A 290 -33.87 38.76 9.23
CA LEU A 290 -33.96 37.49 8.50
C LEU A 290 -33.27 37.55 7.13
N TYR A 291 -33.31 38.70 6.48
CA TYR A 291 -32.71 38.97 5.17
C TYR A 291 -31.92 40.28 5.22
N PRO A 292 -30.69 40.27 5.77
CA PRO A 292 -29.89 41.50 5.94
C PRO A 292 -29.59 42.24 4.64
N ASP A 293 -29.49 41.51 3.53
CA ASP A 293 -29.24 42.02 2.18
C ASP A 293 -30.53 42.24 1.36
N PHE A 294 -31.71 42.13 1.97
CA PHE A 294 -33.01 42.20 1.28
C PHE A 294 -33.14 43.42 0.37
N VAL A 295 -32.78 44.60 0.88
CA VAL A 295 -32.93 45.86 0.15
C VAL A 295 -31.92 45.95 -1.00
N GLU A 296 -30.71 45.43 -0.80
CA GLU A 296 -29.69 45.37 -1.85
C GLU A 296 -30.13 44.43 -2.97
N LYS A 297 -30.63 43.24 -2.62
CA LYS A 297 -31.15 42.26 -3.58
C LYS A 297 -32.39 42.72 -4.33
N VAL A 298 -33.32 43.42 -3.68
CA VAL A 298 -34.43 44.06 -4.41
C VAL A 298 -33.91 45.15 -5.34
N ASN A 299 -32.90 45.93 -4.94
CA ASN A 299 -32.31 46.97 -5.79
C ASN A 299 -31.50 46.43 -6.97
N GLU A 300 -30.95 45.22 -6.88
CA GLU A 300 -30.34 44.51 -8.02
C GLU A 300 -31.37 44.19 -9.12
N LEU A 301 -32.65 44.02 -8.75
CA LEU A 301 -33.76 43.74 -9.67
C LEU A 301 -34.40 45.00 -10.28
N LEU A 302 -34.01 46.19 -9.82
CA LEU A 302 -34.51 47.48 -10.31
C LEU A 302 -33.51 48.16 -11.23
N GLU A 303 -34.01 48.97 -12.16
CA GLU A 303 -33.14 49.80 -12.99
C GLU A 303 -32.26 50.71 -12.12
N PRO A 304 -30.98 50.96 -12.49
CA PRO A 304 -30.05 51.71 -11.65
C PRO A 304 -30.56 53.10 -11.21
N ALA A 305 -31.36 53.77 -12.06
CA ALA A 305 -31.94 55.08 -11.79
C ALA A 305 -33.14 55.04 -10.83
N GLU A 306 -33.81 53.89 -10.68
CA GLU A 306 -35.06 53.72 -9.94
C GLU A 306 -34.87 52.94 -8.62
N ARG A 307 -33.63 52.71 -8.20
CA ARG A 307 -33.28 52.03 -6.95
C ARG A 307 -33.81 52.77 -5.72
N VAL A 308 -34.35 52.00 -4.78
CA VAL A 308 -34.98 52.51 -3.55
C VAL A 308 -33.94 52.66 -2.44
N ARG A 309 -33.95 53.80 -1.74
CA ARG A 309 -33.13 54.06 -0.55
C ARG A 309 -34.00 54.13 0.70
N LEU A 310 -33.55 53.50 1.79
CA LEU A 310 -34.23 53.58 3.08
C LEU A 310 -34.12 54.99 3.66
N LYS A 311 -35.20 55.45 4.29
CA LYS A 311 -35.20 56.69 5.09
C LYS A 311 -35.32 56.30 6.55
N GLY A 312 -34.32 56.66 7.36
CA GLY A 312 -34.31 56.32 8.80
C GLY A 312 -34.24 54.82 9.11
N GLY A 313 -33.74 54.01 8.19
CA GLY A 313 -33.59 52.55 8.39
C GLY A 313 -34.89 51.73 8.27
N GLN A 314 -36.02 52.36 7.93
CA GLN A 314 -37.31 51.70 7.76
C GLN A 314 -37.58 51.34 6.30
N LEU A 315 -38.29 50.23 6.08
CA LEU A 315 -38.74 49.81 4.76
C LEU A 315 -39.80 50.78 4.24
N THR A 316 -39.77 51.05 2.93
CA THR A 316 -40.85 51.79 2.28
C THR A 316 -42.11 50.90 2.19
N PRO A 317 -43.31 51.49 2.03
CA PRO A 317 -44.54 50.72 1.82
C PRO A 317 -44.41 49.70 0.69
N GLU A 318 -43.73 50.06 -0.40
CA GLU A 318 -43.39 49.16 -1.49
C GLU A 318 -42.52 47.98 -1.02
N LEU A 319 -41.41 48.25 -0.31
CA LEU A 319 -40.51 47.20 0.18
C LEU A 319 -41.21 46.26 1.17
N ARG A 320 -42.12 46.76 2.01
CA ARG A 320 -42.93 45.92 2.92
C ARG A 320 -43.82 44.94 2.16
N ILE A 321 -44.48 45.39 1.10
CA ILE A 321 -45.29 44.51 0.23
C ILE A 321 -44.42 43.39 -0.34
N TYR A 322 -43.23 43.71 -0.83
CA TYR A 322 -42.32 42.72 -1.41
C TYR A 322 -41.61 41.86 -0.36
N ALA A 323 -41.49 42.31 0.89
CA ALA A 323 -41.06 41.47 2.00
C ALA A 323 -42.10 40.36 2.26
N PHE A 324 -43.40 40.66 2.17
CA PHE A 324 -44.44 39.64 2.28
C PHE A 324 -44.46 38.69 1.09
N VAL A 325 -44.24 39.18 -0.14
CA VAL A 325 -44.07 38.32 -1.32
C VAL A 325 -42.91 37.37 -1.11
N ARG A 326 -41.78 37.88 -0.60
CA ARG A 326 -40.61 37.06 -0.25
C ARG A 326 -40.91 36.00 0.81
N LEU A 327 -41.73 36.33 1.81
CA LEU A 327 -42.19 35.40 2.84
C LEU A 327 -43.28 34.42 2.33
N GLY A 328 -43.59 34.41 1.03
CA GLY A 328 -44.54 33.48 0.41
C GLY A 328 -46.00 33.93 0.46
N VAL A 329 -46.27 35.18 0.88
CA VAL A 329 -47.61 35.78 0.85
C VAL A 329 -47.74 36.61 -0.42
N SER A 330 -48.24 35.99 -1.49
CA SER A 330 -48.37 36.62 -2.82
C SER A 330 -49.74 37.26 -3.08
N GLU A 331 -50.77 36.92 -2.31
CA GLU A 331 -52.13 37.46 -2.51
C GLU A 331 -52.24 38.92 -2.07
N SER A 332 -52.58 39.83 -3.01
CA SER A 332 -52.72 41.26 -2.71
C SER A 332 -53.81 41.57 -1.68
N THR A 333 -54.88 40.76 -1.64
CA THR A 333 -55.96 40.87 -0.64
C THR A 333 -55.47 40.57 0.78
N ARG A 334 -54.57 39.58 0.91
CA ARG A 334 -54.00 39.18 2.19
C ARG A 334 -52.97 40.19 2.67
N ILE A 335 -52.10 40.68 1.78
CA ILE A 335 -51.15 41.77 2.10
C ILE A 335 -51.89 43.04 2.50
N ALA A 336 -52.98 43.40 1.80
CA ALA A 336 -53.79 44.57 2.12
C ALA A 336 -54.35 44.50 3.55
N LYS A 337 -54.84 43.32 3.97
CA LYS A 337 -55.30 43.09 5.34
C LYS A 337 -54.17 43.19 6.37
N ILE A 338 -53.01 42.62 6.08
CA ILE A 338 -51.86 42.64 6.99
C ILE A 338 -51.34 44.06 7.18
N LEU A 339 -51.12 44.79 6.07
CA LEU A 339 -50.57 46.15 6.09
C LEU A 339 -51.62 47.24 6.34
N ASN A 340 -52.87 46.90 6.67
CA ASN A 340 -53.97 47.87 6.81
C ASN A 340 -54.07 48.86 5.62
N TYR A 341 -53.83 48.36 4.41
CA TYR A 341 -53.95 49.11 3.16
C TYR A 341 -55.23 48.74 2.42
N SER A 342 -55.70 49.63 1.54
CA SER A 342 -56.71 49.23 0.57
C SER A 342 -56.10 48.27 -0.46
N VAL A 343 -56.90 47.35 -0.98
CA VAL A 343 -56.48 46.43 -2.05
C VAL A 343 -55.94 47.22 -3.26
N ASN A 344 -56.58 48.34 -3.60
CA ASN A 344 -56.14 49.23 -4.68
C ASN A 344 -54.77 49.86 -4.40
N THR A 345 -54.49 50.23 -3.16
CA THR A 345 -53.18 50.77 -2.74
C THR A 345 -52.07 49.73 -2.93
N VAL A 346 -52.34 48.47 -2.58
CA VAL A 346 -51.37 47.37 -2.81
C VAL A 346 -51.12 47.16 -4.30
N TYR A 347 -52.17 47.14 -5.14
CA TYR A 347 -52.02 47.04 -6.59
C TYR A 347 -51.20 48.21 -7.17
N ALA A 348 -51.45 49.43 -6.69
CA ALA A 348 -50.72 50.62 -7.14
C ALA A 348 -49.22 50.52 -6.80
N TYR A 349 -48.88 50.14 -5.57
CA TYR A 349 -47.49 49.95 -5.15
C TYR A 349 -46.79 48.82 -5.88
N ARG A 350 -47.48 47.69 -6.11
CA ARG A 350 -46.94 46.59 -6.92
C ARG A 350 -46.64 47.01 -8.35
N ASN A 351 -47.61 47.65 -9.00
CA ASN A 351 -47.45 48.12 -10.38
C ASN A 351 -46.32 49.15 -10.49
N ARG A 352 -46.20 50.06 -9.50
CA ARG A 352 -45.09 51.02 -9.43
C ARG A 352 -43.73 50.34 -9.39
N MET A 353 -43.56 49.32 -8.55
CA MET A 353 -42.29 48.59 -8.46
C MET A 353 -42.00 47.75 -9.70
N ARG A 354 -43.02 47.07 -10.27
CA ARG A 354 -42.87 46.32 -11.52
C ARG A 354 -42.47 47.20 -12.71
N ASN A 355 -42.94 48.46 -12.74
CA ASN A 355 -42.53 49.42 -13.77
C ASN A 355 -41.07 49.88 -13.63
N ARG A 356 -40.47 49.75 -12.44
CA ARG A 356 -39.08 50.10 -12.14
C ARG A 356 -38.12 48.91 -12.28
N ALA A 357 -38.66 47.72 -12.50
CA ALA A 357 -37.91 46.49 -12.55
C ALA A 357 -37.20 46.31 -13.89
N ILE A 358 -36.01 45.71 -13.86
CA ILE A 358 -35.27 45.31 -15.07
C ILE A 358 -36.06 44.25 -15.85
N ASP A 359 -36.62 43.27 -15.13
CA ASP A 359 -37.57 42.28 -15.67
C ASP A 359 -38.93 42.47 -15.01
N ARG A 360 -39.84 43.14 -15.73
CA ARG A 360 -41.19 43.44 -15.28
C ARG A 360 -42.08 42.20 -15.14
N GLU A 361 -41.86 41.18 -15.98
CA GLU A 361 -42.72 40.01 -16.06
C GLU A 361 -42.44 39.06 -14.88
N HIS A 362 -41.18 38.81 -14.59
CA HIS A 362 -40.76 37.88 -13.52
C HIS A 362 -40.31 38.58 -12.22
N PHE A 363 -40.58 39.87 -12.05
CA PHE A 363 -40.12 40.63 -10.87
C PHE A 363 -40.53 39.97 -9.54
N GLU A 364 -41.79 39.59 -9.39
CA GLU A 364 -42.28 38.96 -8.15
C GLU A 364 -41.65 37.58 -7.91
N GLU A 365 -41.40 36.79 -8.96
CA GLU A 365 -40.72 35.50 -8.87
C GLU A 365 -39.26 35.66 -8.47
N ASN A 366 -38.59 36.68 -9.02
CA ASN A 366 -37.20 36.99 -8.69
C ASN A 366 -37.07 37.51 -7.26
N VAL A 367 -38.03 38.31 -6.78
CA VAL A 367 -38.10 38.70 -5.36
C VAL A 367 -38.29 37.50 -4.45
N LEU A 368 -39.10 36.51 -4.85
CA LEU A 368 -39.33 35.30 -4.06
C LEU A 368 -38.06 34.45 -3.87
N LYS A 369 -37.11 34.53 -4.82
CA LYS A 369 -35.83 33.82 -4.79
C LYS A 369 -34.75 34.48 -3.92
N ILE A 370 -34.94 35.71 -3.44
CA ILE A 370 -33.93 36.44 -2.66
C ILE A 370 -33.52 35.65 -1.41
N GLY A 371 -32.26 35.27 -1.22
CA GLY A 371 -31.85 34.48 -0.05
C GLY A 371 -32.37 33.04 -0.03
N ILE A 372 -32.84 32.51 -1.17
CA ILE A 372 -32.78 31.06 -1.45
C ILE A 372 -31.41 30.88 -2.09
N ASP A 373 -30.45 30.36 -1.34
CA ASP A 373 -29.12 30.06 -1.89
C ASP A 373 -29.27 29.09 -3.06
N ASP A 374 -29.01 29.56 -4.28
CA ASP A 374 -28.64 28.69 -5.40
C ASP A 374 -27.21 28.18 -5.11
N ASN A 375 -27.12 27.07 -4.38
CA ASN A 375 -25.98 26.15 -4.41
C ASN A 375 -26.34 24.74 -3.95
#